data_AF-A0A968LPJ5-F1
#
_entry.id   AF-A0A968LPJ5-F1
#
_cell.length_a   1.000
_cell.length_b   1.000
_cell.length_c   1.000
_cell.angle_alpha   90.00
_cell.angle_beta   90.00
_cell.angle_gamma   90.00
#
_symmetry.space_group_name_H-M   'P 1'
#
loop_
_entity.id
_entity.type
_entity.pdbx_description
1 polymer ?
#
loop_
_entity_poly.entity_id
_entity_poly.type
_entity_poly.pdbx_seq_one_letter_code
_entity_poly.pdbx_strand_id
1 'polypeptide(L)'
;MGPLLEVASAIDDSDAKLELVIVAGRNESLERTLKAKAWRKPVRVYGFTSQMEVFMRASDILISKAGPATITEAAALGVPMILYGAIQHQESPNAEYVQAHDAGIYAPSPQGVVAAVERLTDPAELRRFEAGVKKLAVPDAIWRIADEIWSVA
;
A
#
# COMPACT_ATOMS: atom_id res chain seq x y z
N MET A 1 -6.50 -12.52 7.98
CA MET A 1 -5.84 -12.12 6.72
C MET A 1 -6.83 -11.25 5.96
N GLY A 2 -6.40 -10.10 5.43
CA GLY A 2 -7.28 -9.26 4.62
C GLY A 2 -7.59 -9.91 3.26
N PRO A 3 -8.52 -9.33 2.48
CA PRO A 3 -9.03 -9.89 1.23
C PRO A 3 -8.04 -9.76 0.05
N LEU A 4 -6.74 -10.04 0.25
CA LEU A 4 -5.70 -9.79 -0.75
C LEU A 4 -5.96 -10.54 -2.06
N LEU A 5 -6.35 -11.81 -2.00
CA LEU A 5 -6.68 -12.60 -3.20
C LEU A 5 -7.89 -12.01 -3.95
N GLU A 6 -8.92 -11.59 -3.21
CA GLU A 6 -10.13 -11.01 -3.78
C GLU A 6 -9.85 -9.65 -4.43
N VAL A 7 -9.07 -8.80 -3.76
CA VAL A 7 -8.61 -7.50 -4.28
C VAL A 7 -7.76 -7.70 -5.54
N ALA A 8 -6.75 -8.57 -5.49
CA ALA A 8 -5.90 -8.84 -6.63
C ALA A 8 -6.69 -9.41 -7.82
N SER A 9 -7.66 -10.32 -7.56
CA SER A 9 -8.52 -10.88 -8.60
C SER A 9 -9.44 -9.82 -9.22
N ALA A 10 -10.02 -8.92 -8.41
CA ALA A 10 -10.84 -7.82 -8.91
C ALA A 10 -10.04 -6.88 -9.82
N ILE A 11 -8.78 -6.58 -9.47
CA ILE A 11 -7.88 -5.80 -10.33
C ILE A 11 -7.55 -6.57 -11.61
N ASP A 12 -7.27 -7.87 -11.53
CA ASP A 12 -7.01 -8.73 -12.70
C ASP A 12 -8.19 -8.79 -13.68
N ASP A 13 -9.42 -8.67 -13.19
CA ASP A 13 -10.64 -8.65 -14.01
C ASP A 13 -11.01 -7.28 -14.58
N SER A 14 -10.44 -6.19 -14.05
CA SER A 14 -10.67 -4.82 -14.56
C SER A 14 -10.00 -4.54 -15.92
N ASP A 15 -10.34 -3.43 -16.56
CA ASP A 15 -9.69 -2.99 -17.81
C ASP A 15 -8.42 -2.14 -17.58
N ALA A 16 -8.06 -1.87 -16.33
CA ALA A 16 -6.87 -1.08 -15.98
C ALA A 16 -5.59 -1.74 -16.51
N LYS A 17 -4.75 -0.98 -17.23
CA LYS A 17 -3.48 -1.46 -17.78
C LYS A 17 -2.36 -1.29 -16.76
N LEU A 18 -2.01 -2.35 -16.05
CA LEU A 18 -1.00 -2.35 -14.98
C LEU A 18 -0.32 -3.72 -14.83
N GLU A 19 0.80 -3.75 -14.12
CA GLU A 19 1.46 -4.96 -13.59
C GLU A 19 1.24 -5.02 -12.07
N LEU A 20 1.09 -6.24 -11.52
CA LEU A 20 1.00 -6.44 -10.07
C LEU A 20 2.25 -7.12 -9.52
N VAL A 21 2.80 -6.54 -8.45
CA VAL A 21 3.74 -7.21 -7.55
C VAL A 21 2.99 -7.53 -6.27
N ILE A 22 2.79 -8.82 -6.00
CA ILE A 22 2.00 -9.29 -4.86
C ILE A 22 2.93 -9.95 -3.84
N VAL A 23 2.93 -9.43 -2.61
CA VAL A 23 3.72 -9.96 -1.50
C VAL A 23 2.79 -10.59 -0.47
N ALA A 24 2.79 -11.92 -0.36
CA ALA A 24 1.96 -12.68 0.58
C ALA A 24 2.57 -12.73 2.00
N GLY A 25 3.78 -12.23 2.20
CA GLY A 25 4.48 -12.28 3.48
C GLY A 25 4.72 -13.73 3.91
N ARG A 26 4.51 -14.03 5.20
CA ARG A 26 4.70 -15.40 5.74
C ARG A 26 3.53 -16.33 5.49
N ASN A 27 2.55 -15.92 4.67
CA ASN A 27 1.38 -16.72 4.37
C ASN A 27 1.61 -17.64 3.17
N GLU A 28 2.30 -18.75 3.41
CA GLU A 28 2.67 -19.74 2.38
C GLU A 28 1.45 -20.35 1.69
N SER A 29 0.31 -20.44 2.38
CA SER A 29 -0.94 -20.92 1.79
C SER A 29 -1.44 -19.96 0.71
N LEU A 30 -1.53 -18.67 1.05
CA LEU A 30 -1.95 -17.63 0.11
C LEU A 30 -0.95 -17.47 -1.04
N GLU A 31 0.36 -17.54 -0.75
CA GLU A 31 1.39 -17.49 -1.79
C GLU A 31 1.18 -18.59 -2.84
N ARG A 32 0.95 -19.84 -2.39
CA ARG A 32 0.67 -20.97 -3.29
C ARG A 32 -0.60 -20.72 -4.10
N THR A 33 -1.67 -20.24 -3.48
CA THR A 33 -2.93 -19.93 -4.19
C THR A 33 -2.72 -18.86 -5.27
N LEU A 34 -2.00 -17.78 -4.95
CA LEU A 34 -1.72 -16.70 -5.89
C LEU A 34 -0.82 -17.14 -7.06
N LYS A 35 0.19 -17.98 -6.78
CA LYS A 35 1.08 -18.54 -7.81
C LYS A 35 0.37 -19.53 -8.74
N ALA A 36 -0.62 -20.26 -8.24
CA ALA A 36 -1.38 -21.23 -9.03
C ALA A 36 -2.49 -20.60 -9.88
N LYS A 37 -2.94 -19.37 -9.55
CA LYS A 37 -3.94 -18.66 -10.31
C LYS A 37 -3.40 -18.26 -11.69
N ALA A 38 -4.19 -18.50 -12.73
CA ALA A 38 -3.98 -17.88 -14.03
C ALA A 38 -4.40 -16.41 -13.97
N TRP A 39 -3.48 -15.52 -14.32
CA TRP A 39 -3.67 -14.07 -14.34
C TRP A 39 -3.84 -13.58 -15.78
N ARG A 40 -4.72 -12.60 -15.97
CA ARG A 40 -4.95 -11.92 -17.26
C ARG A 40 -3.90 -10.82 -17.49
N LYS A 41 -3.35 -10.28 -16.40
CA LYS A 41 -2.31 -9.24 -16.38
C LYS A 41 -0.94 -9.82 -16.01
N PRO A 42 0.18 -9.09 -16.27
CA PRO A 42 1.48 -9.43 -15.71
C PRO A 42 1.42 -9.40 -14.17
N VAL A 43 1.78 -10.51 -13.53
CA VAL A 43 1.75 -10.65 -12.07
C VAL A 43 3.00 -11.37 -11.58
N ARG A 44 3.65 -10.80 -10.57
CA ARG A 44 4.78 -11.42 -9.85
C ARG A 44 4.40 -11.65 -8.41
N VAL A 45 4.45 -12.90 -7.96
CA VAL A 45 4.06 -13.30 -6.61
C VAL A 45 5.27 -13.69 -5.78
N TYR A 46 5.40 -13.07 -4.61
CA TYR A 46 6.45 -13.32 -3.63
C TYR A 46 5.85 -13.71 -2.27
N GLY A 47 6.57 -14.55 -1.52
CA GLY A 47 6.30 -14.82 -0.11
C GLY A 47 6.86 -13.71 0.80
N PHE A 48 7.60 -14.09 1.83
CA PHE A 48 8.31 -13.13 2.67
C PHE A 48 9.51 -12.55 1.90
N THR A 49 9.72 -11.24 2.00
CA THR A 49 10.83 -10.53 1.35
C THR A 49 11.48 -9.56 2.33
N SER A 50 12.80 -9.39 2.20
CA SER A 50 13.58 -8.35 2.87
C SER A 50 13.85 -7.14 1.97
N GLN A 51 13.27 -7.10 0.77
CA GLN A 51 13.50 -6.08 -0.27
C GLN A 51 12.21 -5.27 -0.53
N MET A 52 11.44 -5.00 0.51
CA MET A 52 10.16 -4.29 0.37
C MET A 52 10.36 -2.87 -0.17
N GLU A 53 11.43 -2.21 0.24
CA GLU A 53 11.84 -0.90 -0.22
C GLU A 53 12.11 -0.86 -1.73
N VAL A 54 12.66 -1.94 -2.30
CA VAL A 54 12.91 -2.05 -3.75
C VAL A 54 11.57 -2.14 -4.48
N PHE A 55 10.65 -2.97 -3.98
CA PHE A 55 9.33 -3.13 -4.60
C PHE A 55 8.50 -1.86 -4.51
N MET A 56 8.49 -1.19 -3.35
CA MET A 56 7.78 0.08 -3.17
C MET A 56 8.36 1.16 -4.10
N ARG A 57 9.69 1.30 -4.20
CA ARG A 57 10.34 2.28 -5.10
C ARG A 57 10.06 2.04 -6.58
N ALA A 58 9.82 0.79 -6.96
CA ALA A 58 9.50 0.40 -8.33
C ALA A 58 8.00 0.50 -8.65
N SER A 59 7.16 0.84 -7.67
CA SER A 59 5.70 0.88 -7.81
C SER A 59 5.17 2.31 -7.83
N ASP A 60 4.18 2.58 -8.68
CA ASP A 60 3.47 3.86 -8.70
C ASP A 60 2.46 4.01 -7.55
N ILE A 61 1.89 2.88 -7.09
CA ILE A 61 0.84 2.83 -6.07
C ILE A 61 1.05 1.62 -5.17
N LEU A 62 0.89 1.80 -3.86
CA LEU A 62 0.87 0.72 -2.87
C LEU A 62 -0.57 0.37 -2.48
N ILE A 63 -0.93 -0.90 -2.56
CA ILE A 63 -2.25 -1.41 -2.13
C ILE A 63 -2.07 -2.29 -0.89
N SER A 64 -2.61 -1.86 0.27
CA SER A 64 -2.38 -2.56 1.54
C SER A 64 -3.50 -2.32 2.57
N LYS A 65 -3.33 -2.86 3.78
CA LYS A 65 -4.09 -2.44 4.96
C LYS A 65 -3.50 -1.13 5.51
N ALA A 66 -4.28 -0.43 6.35
CA ALA A 66 -3.90 0.79 7.04
C ALA A 66 -2.91 0.57 8.22
N GLY A 67 -1.92 -0.28 8.02
CA GLY A 67 -0.88 -0.58 9.01
C GLY A 67 0.08 0.60 9.15
N PRO A 68 0.38 1.07 10.38
CA PRO A 68 1.15 2.30 10.59
C PRO A 68 2.58 2.22 10.03
N ALA A 69 3.26 1.08 10.21
CA ALA A 69 4.60 0.86 9.66
C ALA A 69 4.61 1.01 8.13
N THR A 70 3.71 0.29 7.43
CA THR A 70 3.60 0.34 5.97
C THR A 70 3.22 1.73 5.45
N ILE A 71 2.34 2.45 6.16
CA ILE A 71 2.01 3.85 5.82
C ILE A 71 3.26 4.73 5.91
N THR A 72 4.07 4.54 6.94
CA THR A 72 5.27 5.34 7.18
C THR A 72 6.36 5.02 6.15
N GLU A 73 6.53 3.75 5.78
CA GLU A 73 7.43 3.29 4.70
C GLU A 73 7.03 3.90 3.35
N ALA A 74 5.75 3.83 3.00
CA ALA A 74 5.22 4.42 1.76
C ALA A 74 5.39 5.95 1.74
N ALA A 75 5.12 6.62 2.86
CA ALA A 75 5.35 8.06 3.02
C ALA A 75 6.81 8.43 2.82
N ALA A 76 7.74 7.72 3.45
CA ALA A 76 9.18 7.95 3.32
C ALA A 76 9.68 7.73 1.87
N LEU A 77 9.03 6.85 1.12
CA LEU A 77 9.35 6.57 -0.28
C LEU A 77 8.55 7.43 -1.28
N GLY A 78 7.58 8.21 -0.80
CA GLY A 78 6.74 9.05 -1.64
C GLY A 78 5.74 8.28 -2.51
N VAL A 79 5.31 7.09 -2.08
CA VAL A 79 4.43 6.19 -2.84
C VAL A 79 2.97 6.35 -2.38
N PRO A 80 2.06 6.83 -3.23
CA PRO A 80 0.62 6.90 -2.96
C PRO A 80 0.01 5.55 -2.54
N MET A 81 -1.01 5.59 -1.69
CA MET A 81 -1.61 4.38 -1.12
C MET A 81 -3.10 4.18 -1.49
N ILE A 82 -3.50 2.93 -1.68
CA ILE A 82 -4.90 2.49 -1.60
C ILE A 82 -5.02 1.54 -0.40
N LEU A 83 -5.86 1.91 0.57
CA LEU A 83 -6.03 1.18 1.81
C LEU A 83 -7.32 0.37 1.78
N TYR A 84 -7.24 -0.96 1.65
CA TYR A 84 -8.42 -1.82 1.51
C TYR A 84 -8.97 -2.37 2.83
N GLY A 85 -8.30 -2.09 3.95
CA GLY A 85 -8.75 -2.58 5.24
C GLY A 85 -8.04 -1.87 6.38
N ALA A 86 -8.75 -1.72 7.47
CA ALA A 86 -8.26 -1.21 8.74
C ALA A 86 -8.85 -2.07 9.86
N ILE A 87 -8.01 -2.51 10.80
CA ILE A 87 -8.49 -3.09 12.05
C ILE A 87 -9.30 -2.03 12.78
N GLN A 88 -10.59 -2.29 12.99
CA GLN A 88 -11.52 -1.34 13.57
C GLN A 88 -10.99 -0.81 14.92
N HIS A 89 -11.07 0.51 15.12
CA HIS A 89 -10.55 1.26 16.28
C HIS A 89 -9.01 1.36 16.37
N GLN A 90 -8.24 0.41 15.82
CA GLN A 90 -6.77 0.46 15.86
C GLN A 90 -6.17 1.16 14.65
N GLU A 91 -6.61 0.81 13.45
CA GLU A 91 -6.05 1.30 12.18
C GLU A 91 -7.00 2.30 11.47
N SER A 92 -8.26 2.43 11.92
CA SER A 92 -9.23 3.39 11.31
C SER A 92 -8.71 4.84 11.31
N PRO A 93 -8.12 5.35 12.41
CA PRO A 93 -7.54 6.70 12.40
C PRO A 93 -6.38 6.86 11.41
N ASN A 94 -5.63 5.79 11.12
CA ASN A 94 -4.54 5.85 10.15
C ASN A 94 -5.09 6.03 8.73
N ALA A 95 -6.18 5.34 8.39
CA ALA A 95 -6.85 5.49 7.09
C ALA A 95 -7.41 6.92 6.93
N GLU A 96 -8.06 7.45 7.97
CA GLU A 96 -8.56 8.83 8.00
C GLU A 96 -7.42 9.85 7.82
N TYR A 97 -6.30 9.65 8.52
CA TYR A 97 -5.12 10.52 8.43
C TYR A 97 -4.55 10.53 7.00
N VAL A 98 -4.43 9.38 6.36
CA VAL A 98 -3.96 9.24 4.97
C VAL A 98 -4.89 9.97 4.00
N GLN A 99 -6.21 9.81 4.16
CA GLN A 99 -7.20 10.47 3.30
C GLN A 99 -7.21 11.99 3.49
N ALA A 100 -7.14 12.47 4.73
CA ALA A 100 -7.20 13.90 5.05
C ALA A 100 -6.04 14.72 4.44
N HIS A 101 -4.93 14.05 4.10
CA HIS A 101 -3.74 14.69 3.55
C HIS A 101 -3.54 14.43 2.05
N ASP A 102 -4.54 13.87 1.36
CA ASP A 102 -4.43 13.41 -0.03
C ASP A 102 -3.23 12.45 -0.22
N ALA A 103 -2.90 11.61 0.77
CA ALA A 103 -1.79 10.64 0.66
C ALA A 103 -2.25 9.26 0.14
N GLY A 104 -3.56 9.03 0.14
CA GLY A 104 -4.13 7.79 -0.36
C GLY A 104 -5.65 7.75 -0.29
N ILE A 105 -6.21 6.65 -0.78
CA ILE A 105 -7.66 6.41 -0.84
C ILE A 105 -8.00 5.24 0.07
N TYR A 106 -8.99 5.40 0.95
CA TYR A 106 -9.56 4.27 1.69
C TYR A 106 -10.67 3.62 0.86
N ALA A 107 -10.51 2.32 0.59
CA ALA A 107 -11.34 1.55 -0.33
C ALA A 107 -11.66 0.16 0.26
N PRO A 108 -12.60 0.06 1.23
CA PRO A 108 -12.83 -1.16 2.02
C PRO A 108 -13.60 -2.27 1.29
N SER A 109 -13.45 -2.37 -0.03
CA SER A 109 -14.00 -3.44 -0.85
C SER A 109 -13.14 -3.64 -2.11
N PRO A 110 -13.09 -4.86 -2.69
CA PRO A 110 -12.36 -5.11 -3.94
C PRO A 110 -12.77 -4.16 -5.07
N GLN A 111 -14.07 -3.88 -5.22
CA GLN A 111 -14.58 -2.96 -6.25
C GLN A 111 -14.19 -1.51 -5.96
N GLY A 112 -14.15 -1.12 -4.68
CA GLY A 112 -13.63 0.19 -4.29
C GLY A 112 -12.15 0.33 -4.64
N VAL A 113 -11.35 -0.73 -4.47
CA VAL A 113 -9.95 -0.73 -4.87
C VAL A 113 -9.82 -0.59 -6.38
N VAL A 114 -10.63 -1.30 -7.17
CA VAL A 114 -10.62 -1.14 -8.64
C VAL A 114 -10.91 0.31 -9.04
N ALA A 115 -11.97 0.91 -8.48
CA ALA A 115 -12.29 2.31 -8.77
C ALA A 115 -11.16 3.28 -8.35
N ALA A 116 -10.49 3.01 -7.23
CA ALA A 116 -9.34 3.80 -6.78
C ALA A 116 -8.12 3.64 -7.70
N VAL A 117 -7.84 2.42 -8.17
CA VAL A 117 -6.79 2.14 -9.16
C VAL A 117 -7.09 2.89 -10.46
N GLU A 118 -8.31 2.77 -10.99
CA GLU A 118 -8.73 3.46 -12.21
C GLU A 118 -8.56 4.98 -12.08
N ARG A 119 -8.97 5.56 -10.95
CA ARG A 119 -8.75 6.98 -10.66
C ARG A 119 -7.27 7.37 -10.68
N LEU A 120 -6.39 6.55 -10.11
CA LEU A 120 -4.94 6.81 -10.07
C LEU A 120 -4.22 6.49 -11.39
N THR A 121 -4.92 5.97 -12.40
CA THR A 121 -4.38 5.93 -13.77
C THR A 121 -4.38 7.30 -14.45
N ASP A 122 -5.15 8.27 -13.94
CA ASP A 122 -5.06 9.66 -14.37
C ASP A 122 -3.75 10.28 -13.81
N PRO A 123 -2.82 10.72 -14.68
CA PRO A 123 -1.56 11.32 -14.23
C PRO A 123 -1.74 12.56 -13.34
N ALA A 124 -2.83 13.31 -13.48
CA ALA A 124 -3.09 14.47 -12.63
C ALA A 124 -3.48 14.05 -11.21
N GLU A 125 -4.32 13.02 -11.08
CA GLU A 125 -4.68 12.46 -9.79
C GLU A 125 -3.47 11.79 -9.13
N LEU A 126 -2.70 10.99 -9.87
CA LEU A 126 -1.50 10.36 -9.33
C LEU A 126 -0.53 11.40 -8.74
N ARG A 127 -0.22 12.47 -9.50
CA ARG A 127 0.64 13.57 -9.02
C ARG A 127 0.09 14.28 -7.78
N ARG A 128 -1.23 14.43 -7.68
CA ARG A 128 -1.85 15.01 -6.48
C ARG A 128 -1.56 14.13 -5.27
N PHE A 129 -1.75 12.81 -5.39
CA PHE A 129 -1.50 11.90 -4.29
C PHE A 129 -0.01 11.75 -3.95
N GLU A 130 0.88 11.81 -4.95
CA GLU A 130 2.34 11.87 -4.73
C GLU A 130 2.75 13.11 -3.95
N ALA A 131 2.12 14.26 -4.23
CA ALA A 131 2.36 15.49 -3.49
C ALA A 131 1.79 15.41 -2.06
N GLY A 132 0.66 14.74 -1.86
CA GLY A 132 0.08 14.52 -0.54
C GLY A 132 0.94 13.60 0.32
N VAL A 133 1.31 12.42 -0.18
CA VAL A 133 2.08 11.42 0.57
C VAL A 133 3.46 11.94 1.03
N LYS A 134 4.11 12.79 0.24
CA LYS A 134 5.38 13.45 0.62
C LYS A 134 5.25 14.35 1.84
N LYS A 135 4.07 14.90 2.13
CA LYS A 135 3.83 15.74 3.32
C LYS A 135 3.81 14.93 4.61
N LEU A 136 3.59 13.61 4.53
CA LEU A 136 3.56 12.70 5.68
C LEU A 136 4.96 12.16 6.01
N ALA A 137 5.94 12.36 5.13
CA ALA A 137 7.27 11.79 5.29
C ALA A 137 8.02 12.41 6.47
N VAL A 138 8.48 11.56 7.40
CA VAL A 138 9.39 11.95 8.49
C VAL A 138 10.60 10.99 8.47
N PRO A 139 11.53 11.17 7.52
CA PRO A 139 12.58 10.18 7.23
C PRO A 139 13.61 10.02 8.37
N ASP A 140 13.70 11.00 9.26
CA ASP A 140 14.61 11.04 10.41
C ASP A 140 13.91 10.74 11.75
N ALA A 141 12.67 10.23 11.72
CA ALA A 141 11.86 10.00 12.92
C ALA A 141 12.60 9.17 13.99
N ILE A 142 13.29 8.09 13.59
CA ILE A 142 13.99 7.21 14.53
C ILE A 142 15.15 7.93 15.24
N TRP A 143 15.84 8.84 14.54
CA TRP A 143 16.94 9.62 15.10
C TRP A 143 16.42 10.66 16.09
N ARG A 144 15.34 11.37 15.74
CA ARG A 144 14.67 12.29 16.67
C ARG A 144 14.25 11.59 17.95
N ILE A 145 13.67 10.40 17.85
CA ILE A 145 13.27 9.61 19.03
C ILE A 145 14.50 9.21 19.85
N ALA A 146 15.58 8.76 19.21
CA ALA A 146 16.81 8.38 19.89
C ALA A 146 17.44 9.57 20.64
N ASP A 147 17.48 10.75 20.02
CA ASP A 147 18.01 11.98 20.61
C ASP A 147 17.20 12.41 21.84
N GLU A 148 15.86 12.35 21.77
CA GLU A 148 14.97 12.65 22.90
C GLU A 148 15.20 11.69 24.07
N ILE A 149 15.30 10.38 23.80
CA ILE A 149 15.59 9.37 24.83
C ILE A 149 16.97 9.60 25.46
N TRP A 150 17.98 9.93 24.64
CA TRP A 150 19.33 10.20 25.12
C TRP A 150 19.39 11.46 26.00
N SER A 151 18.58 12.48 25.72
CA SER A 151 18.58 13.73 26.46
C SER A 151 18.15 13.61 27.94
N VAL A 152 17.47 12.51 28.29
CA VAL A 152 16.97 12.23 29.65
C VAL A 152 17.71 11.09 30.36
N ALA A 153 18.75 10.52 29.73
CA ALA A 153 19.60 9.46 30.29
C ALA A 153 20.77 10.04 31.09
#